data_AF-A0A9J6GR00-F1
#
_entry.id   AF-A0A9J6GR00-F1
#
_cell.length_a   1.000
_cell.length_b   1.000
_cell.length_c   1.000
_cell.angle_alpha   90.00
_cell.angle_beta   90.00
_cell.angle_gamma   90.00
#
_symmetry.space_group_name_H-M   'P 1'
#
loop_
_entity.id
_entity.type
_entity.pdbx_description
1 polymer ?
#
loop_
_entity_poly.entity_id
_entity_poly.type
_entity_poly.pdbx_seq_one_letter_code
_entity_poly.pdbx_strand_id
1 'polypeptide(L)'
;MQVRTVLQGKPVSMEELQQTNSLETVEDVEGFLKRVHEVKLCSGGPSTVEYPQAEPRSAFIDLNRRWRHNKCEFVLSADASVCQKCLSLSDTLRIRQKRAMTRQRSLKPGGARLPLSNTISDKLAALRRANCALKWSKNRLLTRFKLLSTQLKEARERAQKISEEELDSKLCNLDLPGAQLTAIKECIAAARLANKKSRRYTEDWLLMCLLLHIRSPSAYSFLQNNNVLPLQCVTTVRKYLSMVRVK
;
A
#
# COMPACT_ATOMS: atom_id res chain seq x y z
N MET A 1 18.73 -47.97 -41.17
CA MET A 1 18.06 -48.29 -39.89
C MET A 1 17.45 -47.01 -39.33
N GLN A 2 16.17 -46.98 -38.94
CA GLN A 2 15.62 -45.80 -38.23
C GLN A 2 16.04 -45.86 -36.77
N VAL A 3 16.91 -44.95 -36.35
CA VAL A 3 17.37 -44.85 -34.97
C VAL A 3 16.33 -44.05 -34.17
N ARG A 4 15.81 -44.63 -33.09
CA ARG A 4 14.96 -43.93 -32.12
C ARG A 4 15.79 -43.65 -30.86
N THR A 5 16.08 -42.39 -30.60
CA THR A 5 16.77 -41.95 -29.39
C THR A 5 15.79 -41.71 -28.25
N VAL A 6 15.98 -42.43 -27.15
CA VAL A 6 15.23 -42.23 -25.91
C VAL A 6 16.19 -41.72 -24.85
N LEU A 7 15.98 -40.50 -24.37
CA LEU A 7 16.75 -39.91 -23.28
C LEU A 7 15.84 -39.78 -22.05
N GLN A 8 16.23 -40.41 -20.93
CA GLN A 8 15.49 -40.41 -19.67
C GLN A 8 13.99 -40.75 -19.83
N GLY A 9 13.68 -41.75 -20.65
CA GLY A 9 12.31 -42.26 -20.83
C GLY A 9 11.40 -41.40 -21.72
N LYS A 10 11.91 -40.34 -22.35
CA LYS A 10 11.18 -39.61 -23.40
C LYS A 10 11.81 -39.83 -24.78
N PRO A 11 11.00 -40.01 -25.83
CA PRO A 11 11.51 -39.97 -27.20
C PRO A 11 11.96 -38.54 -27.49
N VAL A 12 13.24 -38.38 -27.84
CA VAL A 12 13.80 -37.10 -28.30
C VAL A 12 13.88 -37.18 -29.81
N SER A 13 13.40 -36.14 -30.48
CA SER A 13 13.41 -36.09 -31.94
C SER A 13 14.84 -35.85 -32.44
N MET A 14 15.20 -36.47 -33.57
CA MET A 14 16.54 -36.32 -34.17
C MET A 14 16.82 -34.89 -34.65
N GLU A 15 15.77 -34.07 -34.83
CA GLU A 15 15.85 -32.63 -35.12
C GLU A 15 16.38 -31.84 -33.92
N GLU A 16 16.04 -32.22 -32.69
CA GLU A 16 16.57 -31.62 -31.45
C GLU A 16 18.03 -31.99 -31.20
N LEU A 17 18.51 -33.06 -31.86
CA LEU A 17 19.90 -33.55 -31.81
C LEU A 17 20.73 -33.14 -33.04
N GLN A 18 20.15 -32.36 -33.96
CA GLN A 18 20.78 -31.89 -35.21
C GLN A 18 21.46 -33.01 -36.04
N GLN A 19 20.79 -34.16 -36.23
CA GLN A 19 21.34 -35.30 -36.98
C GLN A 19 20.40 -35.84 -38.06
N THR A 20 21.00 -36.32 -39.16
CA THR A 20 20.31 -37.05 -40.24
C THR A 20 20.13 -38.53 -39.90
N ASN A 21 19.02 -39.11 -40.37
CA ASN A 21 18.52 -40.45 -40.02
C ASN A 21 19.35 -41.65 -40.54
N SER A 22 20.50 -41.44 -41.18
CA SER A 22 21.30 -42.49 -41.83
C SER A 22 22.65 -42.65 -41.12
N LEU A 23 22.81 -43.74 -40.35
CA LEU A 23 24.11 -44.22 -39.87
C LEU A 23 24.50 -45.41 -40.75
N GLU A 24 25.52 -45.25 -41.60
CA GLU A 24 25.96 -46.29 -42.54
C GLU A 24 27.36 -46.83 -42.21
N THR A 25 28.21 -46.02 -41.56
CA THR A 25 29.59 -46.40 -41.20
C THR A 25 29.83 -46.44 -39.69
N VAL A 26 30.88 -47.15 -39.25
CA VAL A 26 31.28 -47.23 -37.83
C VAL A 26 31.76 -45.87 -37.30
N GLU A 27 32.35 -45.05 -38.16
CA GLU A 27 32.78 -43.68 -37.84
C GLU A 27 31.59 -42.75 -37.56
N ASP A 28 30.46 -42.95 -38.25
CA ASP A 28 29.21 -42.21 -37.99
C ASP A 28 28.66 -42.53 -36.60
N VAL A 29 28.81 -43.77 -36.15
CA VAL A 29 28.37 -44.21 -34.81
C VAL A 29 29.25 -43.57 -33.73
N GLU A 30 30.56 -43.52 -33.93
CA GLU A 30 31.47 -42.86 -32.98
C GLU A 30 31.20 -41.35 -32.90
N GLY A 31 31.00 -40.70 -34.05
CA GLY A 31 30.60 -39.30 -34.12
C GLY A 31 29.24 -39.03 -33.47
N PHE A 32 28.29 -39.95 -33.61
CA PHE A 32 27.00 -39.90 -32.94
C PHE A 32 27.13 -39.98 -31.42
N LEU A 33 27.92 -40.93 -30.91
CA LEU A 33 28.12 -41.12 -29.47
C LEU A 33 28.81 -39.92 -28.82
N LYS A 34 29.81 -39.32 -29.49
CA LYS A 34 30.46 -38.08 -29.02
C LYS A 34 29.47 -36.92 -28.93
N ARG A 35 28.62 -36.74 -29.94
CA ARG A 35 27.58 -35.69 -29.91
C ARG A 35 26.54 -35.93 -28.82
N VAL A 36 26.06 -37.15 -28.65
CA VAL A 36 25.12 -37.49 -27.56
C VAL A 36 25.75 -37.23 -26.18
N HIS A 37 27.04 -37.47 -26.03
CA HIS A 37 27.76 -37.15 -24.79
C HIS A 37 27.85 -35.65 -24.52
N GLU A 38 27.97 -34.83 -25.56
CA GLU A 38 28.03 -33.36 -25.48
C GLU A 38 26.65 -32.70 -25.27
N VAL A 39 25.54 -33.40 -25.51
CA VAL A 39 24.19 -32.86 -25.30
C VAL A 39 23.95 -32.59 -23.82
N LYS A 40 23.81 -31.30 -23.48
CA LYS A 40 23.45 -30.86 -22.14
C LYS A 40 21.97 -31.10 -21.88
N LEU A 41 21.69 -32.04 -20.98
CA LEU A 41 20.34 -32.34 -20.53
C LEU A 41 19.97 -31.48 -19.31
N CYS A 42 18.72 -31.04 -19.27
CA CYS A 42 18.19 -30.36 -18.09
C CYS A 42 18.27 -31.29 -16.87
N SER A 43 18.88 -30.84 -15.77
CA SER A 43 19.05 -31.61 -14.53
C SER A 43 17.78 -31.70 -13.65
N GLY A 44 16.70 -31.04 -14.09
CA GLY A 44 15.39 -31.04 -13.43
C GLY A 44 15.24 -29.93 -12.38
N GLY A 45 14.04 -29.84 -11.80
CA GLY A 45 13.75 -28.94 -10.69
C GLY A 45 14.11 -29.53 -9.32
N PRO A 46 13.59 -28.98 -8.22
CA PRO A 46 13.98 -29.35 -6.87
C PRO A 46 13.61 -30.81 -6.52
N SER A 47 14.28 -31.34 -5.49
CA SER A 47 14.06 -32.70 -5.00
C SER A 47 12.65 -32.90 -4.44
N THR A 48 12.08 -34.09 -4.60
CA THR A 48 10.79 -34.44 -3.98
C THR A 48 10.82 -34.38 -2.46
N VAL A 49 12.01 -34.48 -1.84
CA VAL A 49 12.20 -34.41 -0.39
C VAL A 49 11.90 -33.01 0.16
N GLU A 50 12.13 -31.95 -0.61
CA GLU A 50 11.89 -30.57 -0.17
C GLU A 50 10.38 -30.23 -0.15
N TYR A 51 9.61 -30.84 -1.06
CA TYR A 51 8.19 -30.54 -1.27
C TYR A 51 7.31 -31.80 -1.26
N PRO A 52 7.24 -32.55 -0.14
CA PRO A 52 6.55 -33.85 -0.09
C PRO A 52 5.03 -33.76 -0.24
N GLN A 53 4.44 -32.61 0.09
CA GLN A 53 2.99 -32.38 0.05
C GLN A 53 2.52 -31.57 -1.18
N ALA A 54 3.42 -31.31 -2.14
CA ALA A 54 3.09 -30.53 -3.32
C ALA A 54 2.63 -31.47 -4.45
N GLU A 55 1.38 -31.31 -4.89
CA GLU A 55 0.86 -31.99 -6.10
C GLU A 55 0.61 -30.96 -7.22
N PRO A 56 1.65 -30.58 -7.97
CA PRO A 56 1.50 -29.74 -9.14
C PRO A 56 0.88 -30.51 -10.31
N ARG A 57 -0.24 -30.02 -10.87
CA ARG A 57 -0.75 -30.51 -12.18
C ARG A 57 0.22 -30.23 -13.34
N SER A 58 1.13 -29.28 -13.13
CA SER A 58 2.09 -28.79 -14.11
C SER A 58 3.45 -29.48 -14.04
N ALA A 59 3.64 -30.46 -13.15
CA ALA A 59 4.90 -31.15 -12.98
C ALA A 59 4.73 -32.64 -12.71
N PHE A 60 5.75 -33.42 -13.06
CA PHE A 60 5.86 -34.86 -12.79
C PHE A 60 7.17 -35.15 -12.07
N ILE A 61 7.24 -36.32 -11.44
CA ILE A 61 8.46 -36.80 -10.77
C ILE A 61 9.25 -37.62 -11.79
N ASP A 62 10.49 -37.21 -12.02
CA ASP A 62 11.42 -37.95 -12.89
C ASP A 62 12.04 -39.16 -12.17
N LEU A 63 12.70 -40.04 -12.92
CA LEU A 63 13.38 -41.24 -12.38
C LEU A 63 14.39 -40.90 -11.27
N ASN A 64 14.99 -39.71 -11.34
CA ASN A 64 15.93 -39.19 -10.35
C ASN A 64 15.24 -38.59 -9.09
N ARG A 65 13.94 -38.83 -8.87
CA ARG A 65 13.14 -38.27 -7.77
C ARG A 65 13.22 -36.73 -7.69
N ARG A 66 13.29 -36.09 -8.85
CA ARG A 66 13.27 -34.63 -8.99
C ARG A 66 12.00 -34.20 -9.71
N TRP A 67 11.49 -33.03 -9.34
CA TRP A 67 10.33 -32.46 -9.99
C TRP A 67 10.69 -31.87 -11.36
N ARG A 68 9.97 -32.24 -12.42
CA ARG A 68 10.12 -31.66 -13.76
C ARG A 68 8.82 -31.06 -14.24
N HIS A 69 8.90 -29.90 -14.88
CA HIS A 69 7.75 -29.29 -15.52
C HIS A 69 7.28 -30.13 -16.73
N ASN A 70 5.97 -30.24 -16.96
CA ASN A 70 5.42 -31.02 -18.08
C ASN A 70 5.95 -30.55 -19.45
N LYS A 71 6.20 -29.24 -19.57
CA LYS A 71 6.74 -28.58 -20.77
C LYS A 71 8.25 -28.31 -20.72
N CYS A 72 9.01 -29.08 -19.95
CA CYS A 72 10.47 -28.96 -19.87
C CYS A 72 11.10 -29.18 -21.26
N GLU A 73 11.94 -28.24 -21.70
CA GLU A 73 12.90 -28.48 -22.77
C GLU A 73 13.98 -29.41 -22.20
N PHE A 74 14.03 -30.65 -22.71
CA PHE A 74 14.94 -31.68 -22.20
C PHE A 74 16.38 -31.43 -22.65
N VAL A 75 16.53 -30.99 -23.90
CA VAL A 75 17.78 -30.55 -24.51
C VAL A 75 17.93 -29.06 -24.29
N LEU A 76 19.07 -28.62 -23.75
CA LEU A 76 19.38 -27.22 -23.53
C LEU A 76 20.35 -26.73 -24.59
N SER A 77 19.98 -25.68 -25.33
CA SER A 77 20.85 -25.03 -26.31
C SER A 77 21.88 -24.07 -25.68
N ALA A 78 21.83 -23.87 -24.36
CA ALA A 78 22.69 -22.95 -23.62
C ALA A 78 23.34 -23.68 -22.43
N ASP A 79 24.44 -23.14 -21.90
CA ASP A 79 25.23 -23.68 -20.77
C ASP A 79 24.49 -23.77 -19.43
N ALA A 80 23.19 -23.47 -19.40
CA ALA A 80 22.37 -23.63 -18.22
C ALA A 80 22.22 -25.12 -17.86
N SER A 81 22.26 -25.43 -16.57
CA SER A 81 22.02 -26.79 -16.05
C SER A 81 20.53 -27.11 -15.87
N VAL A 82 19.64 -26.11 -15.93
CA VAL A 82 18.20 -26.22 -15.68
C VAL A 82 17.43 -25.31 -16.64
N CYS A 83 16.33 -25.80 -17.23
CA CYS A 83 15.46 -24.96 -18.05
C CYS A 83 14.66 -23.94 -17.22
N GLN A 84 14.28 -22.79 -17.80
CA GLN A 84 13.53 -21.74 -17.09
C GLN A 84 12.21 -22.24 -16.46
N LYS A 85 11.56 -23.22 -17.09
CA LYS A 85 10.30 -23.81 -16.59
C LYS A 85 10.53 -24.71 -15.37
N CYS A 86 11.67 -25.38 -15.27
CA CYS A 86 12.05 -26.17 -14.10
C CYS A 86 12.59 -25.27 -12.97
N LEU A 87 13.24 -24.15 -13.31
CA LEU A 87 13.68 -23.14 -12.34
C LEU A 87 12.46 -22.50 -11.63
N SER A 88 11.46 -22.06 -12.39
CA SER A 88 10.20 -21.48 -11.87
C SER A 88 9.30 -22.48 -11.13
N LEU A 89 9.62 -23.77 -11.22
CA LEU A 89 8.88 -24.81 -10.52
C LEU A 89 9.06 -24.70 -9.00
N SER A 90 10.23 -24.25 -8.53
CA SER A 90 10.55 -24.09 -7.11
C SER A 90 9.54 -23.18 -6.40
N ASP A 91 9.27 -21.99 -6.96
CA ASP A 91 8.28 -21.05 -6.44
C ASP A 91 6.86 -21.63 -6.46
N THR A 92 6.52 -22.33 -7.55
CA THR A 92 5.20 -22.97 -7.71
C THR A 92 4.97 -24.04 -6.66
N LEU A 93 5.98 -24.90 -6.41
CA LEU A 93 5.95 -25.95 -5.41
C LEU A 93 5.87 -25.36 -3.99
N ARG A 94 6.67 -24.33 -3.69
CA ARG A 94 6.64 -23.60 -2.42
C ARG A 94 5.26 -23.03 -2.11
N ILE A 95 4.63 -22.37 -3.09
CA ILE A 95 3.28 -21.82 -2.94
C ILE A 95 2.25 -22.94 -2.71
N ARG A 96 2.34 -24.04 -3.46
CA ARG A 96 1.40 -25.17 -3.32
C ARG A 96 1.56 -25.88 -1.98
N GLN A 97 2.76 -26.15 -1.53
CA GLN A 97 3.02 -26.75 -0.21
C GLN A 97 2.47 -25.86 0.91
N LYS A 98 2.71 -24.54 0.86
CA LYS A 98 2.14 -23.60 1.85
C LYS A 98 0.61 -23.64 1.88
N ARG A 99 -0.03 -23.75 0.71
CA ARG A 99 -1.50 -23.90 0.59
C ARG A 99 -1.97 -25.25 1.12
N ALA A 100 -1.27 -26.35 0.84
CA ALA A 100 -1.58 -27.68 1.35
C ALA A 100 -1.51 -27.73 2.88
N MET A 101 -0.43 -27.19 3.47
CA MET A 101 -0.27 -27.07 4.93
C MET A 101 -1.35 -26.17 5.56
N THR A 102 -1.73 -25.08 4.88
CA THR A 102 -2.82 -24.21 5.36
C THR A 102 -4.17 -24.93 5.30
N ARG A 103 -4.42 -25.73 4.25
CA ARG A 103 -5.63 -26.57 4.14
C ARG A 103 -5.69 -27.60 5.26
N GLN A 104 -4.58 -28.28 5.54
CA GLN A 104 -4.46 -29.21 6.67
C GLN A 104 -4.70 -28.51 8.02
N ARG A 105 -4.18 -27.28 8.20
CA ARG A 105 -4.47 -26.46 9.39
C ARG A 105 -5.94 -26.00 9.49
N SER A 106 -6.59 -25.73 8.36
CA SER A 106 -8.01 -25.35 8.30
C SER A 106 -8.98 -26.53 8.42
N LEU A 107 -8.48 -27.77 8.29
CA LEU A 107 -9.20 -29.00 8.61
C LEU A 107 -9.17 -29.33 10.12
N LYS A 108 -8.66 -28.43 10.97
CA LYS A 108 -8.96 -28.50 12.40
C LYS A 108 -10.48 -28.58 12.59
N PRO A 109 -10.98 -29.44 13.51
CA PRO A 109 -12.40 -29.73 13.70
C PRO A 109 -13.17 -28.59 14.38
N GLY A 110 -12.91 -27.33 13.99
CA GLY A 110 -13.66 -26.14 14.40
C GLY A 110 -14.09 -25.26 13.22
N GLY A 111 -13.71 -25.62 11.99
CA GLY A 111 -14.09 -24.92 10.77
C GLY A 111 -15.19 -25.64 10.00
N ALA A 112 -16.22 -26.15 10.67
CA ALA A 112 -17.40 -26.67 9.99
C ALA A 112 -17.95 -25.54 9.10
N ARG A 113 -17.85 -25.69 7.77
CA ARG A 113 -18.69 -24.92 6.87
C ARG A 113 -20.09 -25.46 7.10
N LEU A 114 -20.80 -24.84 8.03
CA LEU A 114 -22.23 -25.07 8.19
C LEU A 114 -22.84 -24.95 6.78
N PRO A 115 -23.61 -25.95 6.31
CA PRO A 115 -24.36 -25.81 5.07
C PRO A 115 -25.38 -24.69 5.30
N LEU A 116 -24.98 -23.46 5.01
CA LEU A 116 -25.88 -22.33 5.03
C LEU A 116 -26.77 -22.45 3.79
N SER A 117 -28.08 -22.29 3.99
CA SER A 117 -28.98 -22.00 2.89
C SER A 117 -28.41 -20.86 2.04
N ASN A 118 -28.52 -20.96 0.72
CA ASN A 118 -27.93 -20.01 -0.23
C ASN A 118 -28.27 -18.54 0.13
N THR A 119 -29.47 -18.31 0.65
CA THR A 119 -29.94 -16.99 1.10
C THR A 119 -29.14 -16.41 2.28
N ILE A 120 -28.72 -17.24 3.24
CA ILE A 120 -27.91 -16.81 4.39
C ILE A 120 -26.46 -16.60 3.96
N SER A 121 -25.96 -17.44 3.05
CA SER A 121 -24.62 -17.29 2.46
C SER A 121 -24.49 -15.96 1.71
N ASP A 122 -25.49 -15.58 0.92
CA ASP A 122 -25.50 -14.32 0.16
C ASP A 122 -25.58 -13.09 1.07
N LYS A 123 -26.41 -13.15 2.12
CA LYS A 123 -26.47 -12.09 3.16
C LYS A 123 -25.13 -11.95 3.88
N LEU A 124 -24.48 -13.05 4.23
CA LEU A 124 -23.17 -13.04 4.87
C LEU A 124 -22.10 -12.48 3.94
N ALA A 125 -22.15 -12.81 2.64
CA ALA A 125 -21.25 -12.25 1.63
C ALA A 125 -21.47 -10.74 1.44
N ALA A 126 -22.73 -10.27 1.43
CA ALA A 126 -23.06 -8.86 1.40
C ALA A 126 -22.52 -8.11 2.64
N LEU A 127 -22.72 -8.67 3.84
CA LEU A 127 -22.19 -8.11 5.09
C LEU A 127 -20.65 -8.06 5.09
N ARG A 128 -19.98 -9.09 4.58
CA ARG A 128 -18.52 -9.11 4.44
C ARG A 128 -18.03 -8.02 3.49
N ARG A 129 -18.69 -7.85 2.33
CA ARG A 129 -18.38 -6.77 1.37
C ARG A 129 -18.58 -5.38 1.99
N ALA A 130 -19.69 -5.16 2.69
CA ALA A 130 -19.96 -3.91 3.39
C ALA A 130 -18.90 -3.61 4.47
N ASN A 131 -18.55 -4.60 5.29
CA ASN A 131 -17.50 -4.46 6.31
C ASN A 131 -16.13 -4.17 5.70
N CYS A 132 -15.78 -4.83 4.58
CA CYS A 132 -14.56 -4.51 3.85
C CYS A 132 -14.56 -3.06 3.34
N ALA A 133 -15.64 -2.61 2.72
CA ALA A 133 -15.78 -1.23 2.24
C ALA A 133 -15.66 -0.22 3.39
N LEU A 134 -16.31 -0.50 4.52
CA LEU A 134 -16.29 0.36 5.72
C LEU A 134 -14.90 0.41 6.35
N LYS A 135 -14.19 -0.73 6.42
CA LYS A 135 -12.80 -0.80 6.85
C LYS A 135 -11.89 0.03 5.94
N TRP A 136 -12.07 -0.05 4.63
CA TRP A 136 -11.26 0.70 3.67
C TRP A 136 -11.53 2.21 3.76
N SER A 137 -12.79 2.61 3.88
CA SER A 137 -13.19 4.01 4.10
C SER A 137 -12.57 4.56 5.39
N LYS A 138 -12.68 3.83 6.50
CA LYS A 138 -12.03 4.18 7.77
C LYS A 138 -10.53 4.37 7.61
N ASN A 139 -9.85 3.43 6.94
CA ASN A 139 -8.41 3.52 6.74
C ASN A 139 -8.03 4.75 5.89
N ARG A 140 -8.79 5.05 4.82
CA ARG A 140 -8.59 6.26 4.02
C ARG A 140 -8.75 7.54 4.86
N LEU A 141 -9.80 7.61 5.68
CA LEU A 141 -10.04 8.74 6.58
C LEU A 141 -8.91 8.88 7.60
N LEU A 142 -8.43 7.78 8.19
CA LEU A 142 -7.31 7.80 9.12
C LEU A 142 -6.01 8.27 8.47
N THR A 143 -5.72 7.83 7.24
CA THR A 143 -4.54 8.31 6.51
C THR A 143 -4.64 9.81 6.22
N ARG A 144 -5.80 10.30 5.79
CA ARG A 144 -6.03 11.73 5.55
C ARG A 144 -5.94 12.55 6.84
N PHE A 145 -6.50 12.04 7.94
CA PHE A 145 -6.40 12.66 9.25
C PHE A 145 -4.94 12.80 9.70
N LYS A 146 -4.14 11.74 9.55
CA LYS A 146 -2.71 11.78 9.85
C LYS A 146 -1.99 12.85 9.02
N LEU A 147 -2.21 12.88 7.70
CA LEU A 147 -1.63 13.89 6.82
C LEU A 147 -2.02 15.33 7.22
N LEU A 148 -3.30 15.56 7.49
CA LEU A 148 -3.76 16.88 7.92
C LEU A 148 -3.17 17.26 9.29
N SER A 149 -3.05 16.30 10.20
CA SER A 149 -2.44 16.53 11.51
C SER A 149 -0.96 16.91 11.40
N THR A 150 -0.20 16.29 10.48
CA THR A 150 1.21 16.64 10.25
C THR A 150 1.33 18.01 9.59
N GLN A 151 0.52 18.31 8.58
CA GLN A 151 0.49 19.62 7.93
C GLN A 151 0.14 20.75 8.92
N LEU A 152 -0.83 20.52 9.82
CA LEU A 152 -1.17 21.48 10.86
C LEU A 152 -0.02 21.68 11.85
N LYS A 153 0.69 20.60 12.22
CA LYS A 153 1.85 20.68 13.10
C LYS A 153 2.98 21.50 12.44
N GLU A 154 3.30 21.22 11.18
CA GLU A 154 4.30 21.96 10.40
C GLU A 154 3.91 23.44 10.22
N ALA A 155 2.63 23.73 9.95
CA ALA A 155 2.14 25.10 9.87
C ALA A 155 2.26 25.84 11.21
N ARG A 156 1.97 25.17 12.32
CA ARG A 156 2.12 25.73 13.67
C ARG A 156 3.58 26.02 14.02
N GLU A 157 4.48 25.09 13.69
CA GLU A 157 5.92 25.29 13.90
C GLU A 157 6.45 26.45 13.06
N ARG A 158 6.01 26.58 11.80
CA ARG A 158 6.34 27.75 10.96
C ARG A 158 5.83 29.05 11.58
N ALA A 159 4.58 29.08 12.06
CA ALA A 159 4.00 30.26 12.70
C ALA A 159 4.71 30.67 14.00
N GLN A 160 5.28 29.70 14.73
CA GLN A 160 6.08 29.97 15.94
C GLN A 160 7.48 30.50 15.62
N LYS A 161 8.08 30.08 14.51
CA LYS A 161 9.45 30.49 14.11
C LYS A 161 9.52 31.90 13.51
N ILE A 162 8.44 32.39 12.92
CA ILE A 162 8.39 33.75 12.34
C ILE A 162 8.57 34.76 13.47
N SER A 163 9.65 35.55 13.40
CA SER A 163 9.90 36.67 14.33
C SER A 163 8.87 37.79 14.12
N GLU A 164 8.67 38.62 15.14
CA GLU A 164 7.76 39.79 15.04
C GLU A 164 8.25 40.82 14.01
N GLU A 165 9.56 40.97 13.85
CA GLU A 165 10.20 41.89 12.91
C GLU A 165 10.01 41.46 11.44
N GLU A 166 10.13 40.15 11.16
CA GLU A 166 9.81 39.58 9.85
C GLU A 166 8.33 39.69 9.51
N LEU A 167 7.46 39.67 10.53
CA LEU A 167 6.03 39.82 10.34
C LEU A 167 5.69 41.26 9.97
N ASP A 168 6.23 42.23 10.69
CA ASP A 168 5.96 43.65 10.43
C ASP A 168 6.50 44.08 9.06
N SER A 169 7.69 43.62 8.66
CA SER A 169 8.21 43.85 7.31
C SER A 169 7.33 43.27 6.20
N LYS A 170 6.81 42.04 6.38
CA LYS A 170 5.84 41.45 5.43
C LYS A 170 4.51 42.19 5.38
N LEU A 171 4.06 42.70 6.53
CA LEU A 171 2.80 43.45 6.64
C LEU A 171 2.90 44.86 6.04
N CYS A 172 4.04 45.54 6.17
CA CYS A 172 4.28 46.84 5.54
C CYS A 172 4.26 46.76 4.01
N ASN A 173 4.63 45.62 3.43
CA ASN A 173 4.63 45.42 1.98
C ASN A 173 3.23 45.20 1.38
N LEU A 174 2.19 45.01 2.20
CA LEU A 174 0.87 44.58 1.74
C LEU A 174 -0.14 45.72 1.53
N ASP A 175 0.20 46.98 1.83
CA ASP A 175 -0.68 48.17 1.67
C ASP A 175 -2.14 47.94 2.14
N LEU A 176 -2.30 47.31 3.32
CA LEU A 176 -3.62 47.00 3.88
C LEU A 176 -4.12 48.11 4.84
N PRO A 177 -5.44 48.33 4.92
CA PRO A 177 -6.04 49.20 5.94
C PRO A 177 -5.63 48.80 7.36
N GLY A 178 -5.40 49.77 8.24
CA GLY A 178 -4.92 49.55 9.61
C GLY A 178 -5.76 48.54 10.41
N ALA A 179 -7.09 48.57 10.26
CA ALA A 179 -7.98 47.60 10.93
C ALA A 179 -7.73 46.14 10.50
N GLN A 180 -7.39 45.90 9.24
CA GLN A 180 -7.06 44.57 8.72
C GLN A 180 -5.68 44.12 9.21
N LEU A 181 -4.71 45.04 9.29
CA LEU A 181 -3.40 44.77 9.86
C LEU A 181 -3.50 44.34 11.32
N THR A 182 -4.25 45.09 12.14
CA THR A 182 -4.51 44.74 13.54
C THR A 182 -5.18 43.37 13.65
N ALA A 183 -6.17 43.06 12.80
CA ALA A 183 -6.82 41.76 12.79
C ALA A 183 -5.85 40.61 12.51
N ILE A 184 -4.95 40.78 11.54
CA ILE A 184 -3.95 39.77 11.19
C ILE A 184 -2.95 39.59 12.33
N LYS A 185 -2.44 40.67 12.93
CA LYS A 185 -1.53 40.62 14.08
C LYS A 185 -2.16 39.88 15.26
N GLU A 186 -3.42 40.18 15.58
CA GLU A 186 -4.16 39.52 16.65
C GLU A 186 -4.42 38.03 16.33
N CYS A 187 -4.72 37.68 15.08
CA CYS A 187 -4.85 36.26 14.66
C CYS A 187 -3.54 35.49 14.85
N ILE A 188 -2.40 36.09 14.52
CA ILE A 188 -1.08 35.46 14.66
C ILE A 188 -0.69 35.35 16.14
N ALA A 189 -0.87 36.41 16.93
CA ALA A 189 -0.66 36.38 18.37
C ALA A 189 -1.54 35.31 19.05
N ALA A 190 -2.80 35.22 18.64
CA ALA A 190 -3.73 34.21 19.11
C ALA A 190 -3.33 32.77 18.73
N ALA A 191 -2.71 32.58 17.56
CA ALA A 191 -2.23 31.29 17.08
C ALA A 191 -0.96 30.82 17.81
N ARG A 192 -0.11 31.75 18.26
CA ARG A 192 1.10 31.44 19.05
C ARG A 192 0.75 30.90 20.45
N LEU A 193 -0.33 31.39 21.05
CA LEU A 193 -0.76 31.00 22.40
C LEU A 193 -1.37 29.59 22.44
N ALA A 194 -0.95 28.78 23.42
CA ALA A 194 -1.48 27.43 23.61
C ALA A 194 -2.90 27.42 24.22
N ASN A 195 -3.22 28.39 25.08
CA ASN A 195 -4.51 28.50 25.75
C ASN A 195 -5.34 29.66 25.15
N LYS A 196 -6.60 29.39 24.81
CA LYS A 196 -7.53 30.40 24.28
C LYS A 196 -7.90 31.46 25.33
N LYS A 197 -7.82 31.14 26.63
CA LYS A 197 -8.28 32.00 27.73
C LYS A 197 -7.24 33.00 28.24
N SER A 198 -5.95 32.81 27.95
CA SER A 198 -4.87 33.65 28.48
C SER A 198 -4.53 34.84 27.58
N ARG A 199 -5.44 35.24 26.68
CA ARG A 199 -5.18 36.28 25.68
C ARG A 199 -5.44 37.65 26.27
N ARG A 200 -4.49 38.57 26.07
CA ARG A 200 -4.68 40.01 26.27
C ARG A 200 -4.88 40.61 24.89
N TYR A 201 -5.93 41.39 24.74
CA TYR A 201 -6.28 42.02 23.48
C TYR A 201 -5.94 43.50 23.54
N THR A 202 -5.51 44.06 22.43
CA THR A 202 -5.32 45.51 22.27
C THR A 202 -6.66 46.25 22.41
N GLU A 203 -6.61 47.51 22.85
CA GLU A 203 -7.80 48.35 22.98
C GLU A 203 -8.51 48.53 21.63
N ASP A 204 -7.74 48.72 20.56
CA ASP A 204 -8.24 48.80 19.19
C ASP A 204 -9.00 47.54 18.77
N TRP A 205 -8.48 46.35 19.12
CA TRP A 205 -9.15 45.09 18.81
C TRP A 205 -10.43 44.90 19.64
N LEU A 206 -10.43 45.32 20.91
CA LEU A 206 -11.63 45.33 21.75
C LEU A 206 -12.70 46.24 21.15
N LEU A 207 -12.34 47.41 20.67
CA LEU A 207 -13.24 48.34 20.00
C LEU A 207 -13.83 47.71 18.72
N MET A 208 -13.00 47.08 17.89
CA MET A 208 -13.47 46.37 16.69
C MET A 208 -14.42 45.21 17.04
N CYS A 209 -14.13 44.47 18.12
CA CYS A 209 -15.03 43.43 18.62
C CYS A 209 -16.39 44.00 19.05
N LEU A 210 -16.40 45.15 19.73
CA LEU A 210 -17.62 45.83 20.16
C LEU A 210 -18.44 46.30 18.96
N LEU A 211 -17.80 46.98 18.00
CA LEU A 211 -18.46 47.46 16.78
C LEU A 211 -19.08 46.31 15.98
N LEU A 212 -18.36 45.20 15.84
CA LEU A 212 -18.86 44.00 15.17
C LEU A 212 -20.06 43.40 15.90
N HIS A 213 -20.02 43.35 17.24
CA HIS A 213 -21.13 42.85 18.05
C HIS A 213 -22.36 43.76 17.97
N ILE A 214 -22.18 45.09 17.98
CA ILE A 214 -23.28 46.06 17.81
C ILE A 214 -23.92 45.90 16.43
N ARG A 215 -23.09 45.74 15.38
CA ARG A 215 -23.57 45.61 14.00
C ARG A 215 -24.33 44.32 13.76
N SER A 216 -23.86 43.20 14.31
CA SER A 216 -24.49 41.89 14.20
C SER A 216 -24.04 40.94 15.32
N PRO A 217 -24.85 40.79 16.39
CA PRO A 217 -24.56 39.85 17.47
C PRO A 217 -24.51 38.39 17.01
N SER A 218 -25.32 38.04 15.99
CA SER A 218 -25.39 36.69 15.43
C SER A 218 -24.16 36.35 14.59
N ALA A 219 -23.66 37.28 13.78
CA ALA A 219 -22.41 37.10 13.05
C ALA A 219 -21.22 36.99 14.02
N TYR A 220 -21.21 37.81 15.08
CA TYR A 220 -20.19 37.76 16.11
C TYR A 220 -20.13 36.38 16.79
N SER A 221 -21.28 35.86 17.24
CA SER A 221 -21.34 34.55 17.89
C SER A 221 -20.97 33.42 16.93
N PHE A 222 -21.37 33.51 15.66
CA PHE A 222 -20.98 32.55 14.63
C PHE A 222 -19.46 32.51 14.43
N LEU A 223 -18.82 33.67 14.24
CA LEU A 223 -17.37 33.78 14.03
C LEU A 223 -16.59 33.26 15.25
N GLN A 224 -17.08 33.56 16.45
CA GLN A 224 -16.49 33.09 17.69
C GLN A 224 -16.64 31.57 17.86
N ASN A 225 -17.85 31.03 17.73
CA ASN A 225 -18.12 29.62 17.98
C ASN A 225 -17.36 28.71 17.01
N ASN A 226 -17.20 29.15 15.77
CA ASN A 226 -16.42 28.45 14.76
C ASN A 226 -14.91 28.71 14.85
N ASN A 227 -14.45 29.51 15.82
CA ASN A 227 -13.04 29.89 16.00
C ASN A 227 -12.40 30.49 14.74
N VAL A 228 -13.16 31.25 13.96
CA VAL A 228 -12.68 31.92 12.73
C VAL A 228 -11.77 33.08 13.08
N LEU A 229 -12.15 33.87 14.09
CA LEU A 229 -11.37 35.00 14.60
C LEU A 229 -11.16 34.88 16.11
N PRO A 230 -10.07 35.44 16.65
CA PRO A 230 -9.82 35.49 18.09
C PRO A 230 -10.69 36.58 18.75
N LEU A 231 -11.98 36.30 18.86
CA LEU A 231 -12.96 37.21 19.44
C LEU A 231 -13.13 36.99 20.95
N GLN A 232 -13.40 38.07 21.67
CA GLN A 232 -13.76 38.05 23.09
C GLN A 232 -15.09 37.34 23.34
N CYS A 233 -15.27 36.71 24.50
CA CYS A 233 -16.56 36.08 24.81
C CYS A 233 -17.68 37.13 24.86
N VAL A 234 -18.86 36.76 24.35
CA VAL A 234 -20.03 37.63 24.29
C VAL A 234 -20.36 38.24 25.66
N THR A 235 -20.15 37.51 26.75
CA THR A 235 -20.33 38.02 28.12
C THR A 235 -19.41 39.19 28.45
N THR A 236 -18.13 39.09 28.06
CA THR A 236 -17.15 40.17 28.24
C THR A 236 -17.48 41.37 27.36
N VAL A 237 -17.88 41.17 26.11
CA VAL A 237 -18.32 42.26 25.21
C VAL A 237 -19.53 42.99 25.81
N ARG A 238 -20.55 42.26 26.28
CA ARG A 238 -21.71 42.83 26.96
C ARG A 238 -21.33 43.60 28.23
N LYS A 239 -20.38 43.09 29.01
CA LYS A 239 -19.84 43.77 30.20
C LYS A 239 -19.21 45.11 29.81
N TYR A 240 -18.38 45.14 28.76
CA TYR A 240 -17.80 46.39 28.26
C TYR A 240 -18.88 47.36 27.76
N LEU A 241 -19.88 46.89 27.01
CA LEU A 241 -21.01 47.73 26.59
C LEU A 241 -21.78 48.32 27.78
N SER A 242 -21.98 47.55 28.84
CA SER A 242 -22.66 48.04 30.05
C SER A 242 -21.86 49.07 30.85
N MET A 243 -20.53 49.09 30.70
CA MET A 243 -19.65 50.07 31.32
C MET A 243 -19.69 51.42 30.60
N VAL A 244 -20.02 51.43 29.31
CA VAL A 244 -20.21 52.66 28.54
C VAL A 244 -21.50 53.30 28.99
N ARG A 245 -21.41 54.22 29.96
CA ARG A 245 -22.54 55.05 30.38
C ARG A 245 -22.92 55.97 29.22
N VAL A 246 -24.08 55.73 28.62
CA VAL A 246 -24.71 56.68 27.72
C VAL A 246 -25.21 57.83 28.59
N LYS A 247 -24.61 59.01 28.43
CA LYS A 247 -25.15 60.27 28.96
C LYS A 247 -26.20 60.82 28.02
#